data_AF-A0A0T9QYD5-F1
#
_entry.id   AF-A0A0T9QYD5-F1
#
_cell.length_a   1.000
_cell.length_b   1.000
_cell.length_c   1.000
_cell.angle_alpha   90.00
_cell.angle_beta   90.00
_cell.angle_gamma   90.00
#
_symmetry.space_group_name_H-M   'P 1'
#
loop_
_entity.id
_entity.type
_entity.pdbx_description
1 polymer ?
#
loop_
_entity_poly.entity_id
_entity_poly.type
_entity_poly.pdbx_seq_one_letter_code
_entity_poly.pdbx_strand_id
1 'polypeptide(L)'
;MTYLDTKNSKNRTVPISHELCEQLTDGIKTGPLFKSLNYPYVRTCIKEVAPGLPAGQAVHVLRHTFASHFMMNGGNILALQKILGHSNILQTMTYAHFAPDYLEDAVRFNPLET
;
A
#
# COMPACT_ATOMS: atom_id res chain seq x y z
N MET A 1 -5.09 6.02 -9.53
CA MET A 1 -3.76 6.68 -9.45
C MET A 1 -2.74 5.85 -10.21
N THR A 2 -1.94 6.45 -11.09
CA THR A 2 -0.91 5.75 -11.87
C THR A 2 0.48 6.17 -11.41
N TYR A 3 1.34 5.21 -11.10
CA TYR A 3 2.74 5.44 -10.76
C TYR A 3 3.59 5.14 -11.99
N LEU A 4 4.26 6.18 -12.50
CA LEU A 4 5.14 6.14 -13.67
C LEU A 4 6.61 6.03 -13.23
N ASP A 5 7.48 5.62 -14.15
CA ASP A 5 8.95 5.65 -14.02
C ASP A 5 9.48 5.03 -12.72
N THR A 6 8.89 3.90 -12.33
CA THR A 6 9.32 3.19 -11.13
C THR A 6 10.68 2.51 -11.35
N LYS A 7 11.39 2.16 -10.26
CA LYS A 7 12.74 1.55 -10.27
C LYS A 7 12.90 0.33 -11.20
N ASN A 8 11.80 -0.33 -11.59
CA ASN A 8 11.78 -1.48 -12.48
C ASN A 8 11.20 -1.18 -13.88
N SER A 9 11.05 0.09 -14.26
CA SER A 9 10.44 0.56 -15.51
C SER A 9 9.04 0.03 -15.80
N LYS A 10 8.34 -0.48 -14.76
CA LYS A 10 6.97 -0.97 -14.86
C LYS A 10 6.03 0.06 -14.27
N ASN A 11 5.15 0.59 -15.12
CA ASN A 11 4.03 1.41 -14.68
C ASN A 11 3.03 0.54 -13.93
N ARG A 12 2.41 1.10 -12.89
CA ARG A 12 1.31 0.42 -12.19
C ARG A 12 0.21 1.40 -11.84
N THR A 13 -1.01 0.92 -11.90
CA THR A 13 -2.21 1.68 -11.54
C THR A 13 -2.84 1.06 -10.31
N VAL A 14 -3.06 1.89 -9.30
CA VAL A 14 -3.78 1.52 -8.08
C VAL A 14 -5.10 2.30 -8.06
N PRO A 15 -6.26 1.62 -8.00
CA PRO A 15 -7.53 2.29 -7.86
C PRO A 15 -7.62 3.00 -6.50
N ILE A 16 -8.27 4.16 -6.49
CA ILE A 16 -8.58 4.92 -5.29
C ILE A 16 -10.08 5.22 -5.31
N SER A 17 -10.68 5.49 -4.14
CA SER A 17 -12.08 5.90 -4.08
C SER A 17 -12.29 7.21 -4.83
N HIS A 18 -13.53 7.42 -5.29
CA HIS A 18 -13.93 8.68 -5.91
C HIS A 18 -13.68 9.86 -4.97
N GLU A 19 -14.10 9.73 -3.72
CA GLU A 19 -13.91 10.73 -2.67
C GLU A 19 -12.44 11.11 -2.48
N LEU A 20 -11.52 10.13 -2.42
CA LEU A 20 -10.09 10.42 -2.31
C LEU A 20 -9.57 11.11 -3.57
N CYS A 21 -10.07 10.75 -4.75
CA CYS A 21 -9.71 11.41 -5.99
C CYS A 21 -10.14 12.88 -5.98
N GLU A 22 -11.37 13.18 -5.53
CA GLU A 22 -11.88 14.54 -5.39
C GLU A 22 -11.04 15.34 -4.38
N GLN A 23 -10.79 14.80 -3.19
CA GLN A 23 -9.95 15.44 -2.16
C GLN A 23 -8.54 15.77 -2.66
N LEU A 24 -7.93 14.87 -3.46
CA LEU A 24 -6.59 15.08 -4.01
C LEU A 24 -6.55 16.09 -5.17
N THR A 25 -7.65 16.24 -5.91
CA THR A 25 -7.73 17.07 -7.12
C THR A 25 -8.52 18.36 -6.92
N ASP A 26 -9.00 18.63 -5.70
CA ASP A 26 -9.76 19.83 -5.38
C ASP A 26 -8.97 21.10 -5.75
N GLY A 27 -9.58 21.94 -6.59
CA GLY A 27 -8.95 23.13 -7.15
C GLY A 27 -7.79 22.89 -8.13
N ILE A 28 -7.41 21.63 -8.43
CA ILE A 28 -6.27 21.26 -9.28
C ILE A 28 -6.75 20.51 -10.52
N LYS A 29 -6.79 21.20 -11.66
CA LYS A 29 -7.12 20.58 -12.96
C LYS A 29 -5.89 20.00 -13.67
N THR A 30 -4.73 20.63 -13.53
CA THR A 30 -3.47 20.23 -14.17
C THR A 30 -2.26 20.56 -13.30
N GLY A 31 -1.16 19.82 -13.50
CA GLY A 31 0.12 20.02 -12.82
C GLY A 31 0.30 19.13 -11.57
N PRO A 32 1.37 19.39 -10.77
CA PRO A 32 1.67 18.59 -9.60
C PRO A 32 0.58 18.70 -8.52
N LEU A 33 0.18 17.58 -7.93
CA LEU A 33 -0.79 17.55 -6.83
C LEU A 33 -0.21 18.14 -5.54
N PHE A 34 1.07 17.86 -5.24
CA PHE A 34 1.71 18.23 -3.98
C PHE A 34 2.82 19.29 -4.18
N LYS A 35 2.44 20.50 -4.65
CA LYS A 35 3.40 21.57 -4.97
C LYS A 35 4.21 22.07 -3.77
N SER A 36 3.61 22.07 -2.58
CA SER A 36 4.20 22.58 -1.33
C SER A 36 4.67 21.46 -0.39
N LEU A 37 4.93 20.25 -0.91
CA LEU A 37 5.34 19.12 -0.08
C LEU A 37 6.70 19.38 0.60
N ASN A 38 6.68 19.45 1.93
CA ASN A 38 7.88 19.53 2.77
C ASN A 38 8.17 18.16 3.40
N TYR A 39 8.97 17.34 2.72
CA TYR A 39 9.34 16.02 3.23
C TYR A 39 10.07 16.06 4.59
N PRO A 40 11.03 16.99 4.85
CA PRO A 40 11.62 17.14 6.18
C PRO A 40 10.58 17.32 7.29
N TYR A 41 9.56 18.15 7.08
CA TYR A 41 8.46 18.35 8.03
C TYR A 41 7.65 17.05 8.23
N VAL A 42 7.22 16.41 7.14
CA VAL A 42 6.50 15.13 7.19
C VAL A 42 7.30 14.06 7.95
N ARG A 43 8.60 13.98 7.70
CA ARG A 43 9.51 13.06 8.39
C ARG A 43 9.58 13.36 9.90
N THR A 44 9.60 14.62 10.30
CA THR A 44 9.57 15.01 11.72
C THR A 44 8.27 14.55 12.37
N CYS A 45 7.11 14.86 11.77
CA CYS A 45 5.81 14.41 12.29
C CYS A 45 5.72 12.89 12.42
N ILE A 46 6.22 12.14 11.42
CA ILE A 46 6.28 10.67 11.48
C ILE A 46 7.14 10.19 12.67
N LYS A 47 8.28 10.84 12.94
CA LYS A 47 9.15 10.47 14.06
C LYS A 47 8.57 10.81 15.42
N GLU A 48 7.76 11.86 15.52
CA GLU A 48 7.06 12.22 16.75
C GLU A 48 6.02 11.15 17.13
N VAL A 49 5.26 10.64 16.15
CA VAL A 49 4.28 9.57 16.39
C VAL A 49 4.89 8.18 16.49
N ALA A 50 6.06 7.96 15.86
CA ALA A 50 6.78 6.68 15.85
C ALA A 50 8.27 6.88 16.19
N PRO A 51 8.61 7.17 17.46
CA PRO A 51 9.98 7.49 17.87
C PRO A 51 10.96 6.32 17.69
N GLY A 52 10.46 5.08 17.72
CA GLY A 52 11.24 3.86 17.48
C GLY A 52 11.46 3.52 16.00
N LEU A 53 11.00 4.36 15.07
CA LEU A 53 11.13 4.08 13.63
C LEU A 53 12.61 4.07 13.20
N PRO A 54 13.11 2.98 12.58
CA PRO A 54 14.51 2.90 12.15
C PRO A 54 14.89 4.04 11.19
N ALA A 55 16.17 4.43 11.24
CA ALA A 55 16.69 5.47 10.35
C ALA A 55 16.41 5.11 8.87
N GLY A 56 15.90 6.08 8.12
CA GLY A 56 15.56 5.91 6.70
C GLY A 56 14.18 5.31 6.41
N GLN A 57 13.45 4.78 7.40
CA GLN A 57 12.16 4.12 7.16
C GLN A 57 10.96 5.07 7.01
N ALA A 58 11.13 6.37 7.26
CA ALA A 58 10.03 7.35 7.16
C ALA A 58 9.41 7.41 5.74
N VAL A 59 10.18 7.16 4.67
CA VAL A 59 9.66 7.10 3.29
C VAL A 59 8.83 5.85 3.01
N HIS A 60 8.94 4.82 3.85
CA HIS A 60 8.30 3.51 3.63
C HIS A 60 7.26 3.17 4.69
N VAL A 61 7.25 3.85 5.84
CA VAL A 61 6.37 3.50 6.95
C VAL A 61 4.90 3.46 6.54
N LEU A 62 4.40 4.47 5.81
CA LEU A 62 3.00 4.50 5.36
C LEU A 62 2.69 3.38 4.35
N ARG A 63 3.66 2.97 3.53
CA ARG A 63 3.53 1.81 2.63
C ARG A 63 3.42 0.51 3.44
N HIS A 64 4.24 0.35 4.48
CA HIS A 64 4.16 -0.79 5.39
C HIS A 64 2.84 -0.81 6.17
N THR A 65 2.37 0.35 6.63
CA THR A 65 1.06 0.50 7.27
C THR A 65 -0.06 0.04 6.35
N PHE A 66 -0.11 0.54 5.12
CA PHE A 66 -1.10 0.10 4.12
C PHE A 66 -1.04 -1.43 3.91
N ALA A 67 0.15 -1.98 3.67
CA ALA A 67 0.32 -3.40 3.38
C ALA A 67 -0.09 -4.31 4.55
N SER A 68 0.25 -3.92 5.78
CA SER A 68 -0.11 -4.67 6.99
C SER A 68 -1.62 -4.66 7.20
N HIS A 69 -2.25 -3.48 7.18
CA HIS A 69 -3.71 -3.37 7.32
C HIS A 69 -4.47 -4.05 6.17
N PHE A 70 -3.95 -4.00 4.95
CA PHE A 70 -4.55 -4.71 3.82
C PHE A 70 -4.61 -6.22 4.08
N MET A 71 -3.54 -6.81 4.61
CA MET A 71 -3.53 -8.25 4.96
C MET A 71 -4.38 -8.55 6.19
N MET A 72 -4.33 -7.72 7.24
CA MET A 72 -5.19 -7.86 8.43
C MET A 72 -6.67 -7.88 8.08
N ASN A 73 -7.07 -7.11 7.06
CA ASN A 73 -8.45 -7.02 6.59
C ASN A 73 -8.83 -8.15 5.60
N GLY A 74 -8.04 -9.22 5.51
CA GLY A 74 -8.34 -10.36 4.64
C GLY A 74 -7.95 -10.18 3.17
N GLY A 75 -7.08 -9.20 2.88
CA GLY A 75 -6.66 -8.89 1.52
C GLY A 75 -5.87 -10.02 0.85
N ASN A 76 -6.02 -10.17 -0.47
CA ASN A 76 -5.29 -11.17 -1.25
C ASN A 76 -3.81 -10.78 -1.44
N ILE A 77 -2.87 -11.63 -1.00
CA ILE A 77 -1.42 -11.38 -1.07
C ILE A 77 -0.90 -11.13 -2.50
N LEU A 78 -1.50 -11.76 -3.52
CA LEU A 78 -1.15 -11.55 -4.94
C LEU A 78 -1.64 -10.19 -5.44
N ALA A 79 -2.80 -9.73 -4.96
CA ALA A 79 -3.27 -8.37 -5.21
C ALA A 79 -2.33 -7.34 -4.56
N LEU A 80 -1.93 -7.57 -3.30
CA LEU A 80 -0.99 -6.72 -2.59
C LEU A 80 0.35 -6.63 -3.33
N GLN A 81 0.87 -7.75 -3.86
CA GLN A 81 2.09 -7.76 -4.68
C GLN A 81 2.00 -6.79 -5.86
N LYS A 82 0.88 -6.81 -6.59
CA LYS A 82 0.63 -5.93 -7.74
C LYS A 82 0.48 -4.47 -7.32
N ILE A 83 -0.25 -4.19 -6.24
CA ILE A 83 -0.45 -2.84 -5.68
C ILE A 83 0.90 -2.22 -5.28
N LEU A 84 1.73 -3.00 -4.59
CA LEU A 84 3.06 -2.59 -4.13
C LEU A 84 4.10 -2.55 -5.26
N GLY A 85 3.84 -3.21 -6.39
CA GLY A 85 4.77 -3.31 -7.52
C GLY A 85 5.98 -4.20 -7.23
N HIS A 86 5.83 -5.23 -6.39
CA HIS A 86 6.90 -6.17 -6.10
C HIS A 86 7.08 -7.15 -7.27
N SER A 87 8.31 -7.26 -7.79
CA SER A 87 8.64 -8.21 -8.86
C SER A 87 8.69 -9.64 -8.36
N ASN A 88 9.01 -9.84 -7.08
CA ASN A 88 9.09 -11.14 -6.44
C ASN A 88 8.08 -11.21 -5.28
N ILE A 89 7.26 -12.26 -5.25
CA ILE A 89 6.28 -12.49 -4.19
C ILE A 89 6.93 -12.56 -2.80
N LEU A 90 8.18 -13.03 -2.69
CA LEU A 90 8.91 -13.09 -1.41
C LEU A 90 9.04 -11.72 -0.74
N GLN A 91 9.08 -10.62 -1.51
CA GLN A 91 9.08 -9.26 -0.94
C GLN A 91 7.75 -8.92 -0.26
N THR A 92 6.64 -9.46 -0.77
CA THR A 92 5.30 -9.28 -0.20
C THR A 92 5.04 -10.24 0.95
N MET A 93 5.66 -11.43 0.94
CA MET A 93 5.50 -12.44 2.00
C MET A 93 5.88 -11.93 3.39
N THR A 94 6.68 -10.88 3.50
CA THR A 94 6.93 -10.16 4.76
C THR A 94 5.64 -9.75 5.48
N TYR A 95 4.52 -9.54 4.78
CA TYR A 95 3.22 -9.19 5.38
C TYR A 95 2.27 -10.39 5.58
N ALA A 96 2.63 -11.59 5.14
CA ALA A 96 1.71 -12.74 5.15
C ALA A 96 1.24 -13.13 6.55
N HIS A 97 2.09 -12.93 7.56
CA HIS A 97 1.77 -13.21 8.97
C HIS A 97 0.68 -12.31 9.56
N PHE A 98 0.29 -11.23 8.88
CA PHE A 98 -0.85 -10.40 9.27
C PHE A 98 -2.19 -10.91 8.74
N ALA A 99 -2.19 -11.88 7.83
CA ALA A 99 -3.42 -12.42 7.28
C ALA A 99 -4.20 -13.20 8.36
N PRO A 100 -5.54 -13.13 8.37
CA PRO A 100 -6.35 -14.01 9.20
C PRO A 100 -6.15 -15.48 8.81
N ASP A 101 -6.57 -16.40 9.67
CA ASP A 101 -6.56 -17.82 9.36
C ASP A 101 -7.64 -18.13 8.30
N TYR A 102 -7.32 -19.04 7.38
CA TYR A 102 -8.17 -19.46 6.27
C TYR A 102 -8.30 -20.98 6.17
N LEU A 103 -7.99 -21.75 7.22
CA LEU A 103 -8.11 -23.21 7.15
C LEU A 103 -9.52 -23.68 6.76
N GLU A 104 -10.58 -22.99 7.21
CA GLU A 104 -11.97 -23.31 6.85
C GLU A 104 -12.31 -22.98 5.39
N ASP A 105 -11.55 -22.11 4.74
CA ASP A 105 -11.75 -21.78 3.33
C ASP A 105 -11.50 -22.99 2.42
N ALA A 106 -10.70 -23.97 2.89
CA ALA A 106 -10.52 -25.24 2.20
C ALA A 106 -11.83 -26.02 2.05
N VAL A 107 -12.78 -25.87 2.96
CA VAL A 107 -14.13 -26.43 2.82
C VAL A 107 -15.00 -25.48 1.98
N ARG A 108 -14.94 -24.17 2.22
CA ARG A 108 -15.80 -23.20 1.52
C ARG A 108 -15.56 -23.12 0.01
N PHE A 109 -14.31 -23.24 -0.44
CA PHE A 109 -13.93 -23.08 -1.85
C PHE A 109 -13.56 -24.39 -2.55
N ASN A 110 -13.90 -25.53 -1.94
CA ASN A 110 -13.72 -26.83 -2.57
C ASN A 110 -14.77 -27.05 -3.70
N PRO A 111 -14.50 -27.90 -4.69
CA PRO A 111 -15.38 -28.06 -5.85
C PRO A 111 -16.65 -28.90 -5.59
N LEU A 112 -16.85 -29.45 -4.38
CA LEU A 112 -17.95 -30.35 -4.02
C LEU A 112 -19.05 -29.67 -3.19
N GLU A 113 -18.74 -28.57 -2.51
CA GLU A 113 -19.71 -27.75 -1.78
C GLU A 113 -20.18 -26.60 -2.70
N THR A 114 -21.49 -26.49 -2.94
CA THR A 114 -22.16 -25.48 -3.80
C THR A 114 -23.10 -24.60 -3.01
#